data_AF-A0A2S0JP17-F1
#
_entry.id   AF-A0A2S0JP17-F1
#
_cell.length_a   1.000
_cell.length_b   1.000
_cell.length_c   1.000
_cell.angle_alpha   90.00
_cell.angle_beta   90.00
_cell.angle_gamma   90.00
#
_symmetry.space_group_name_H-M   'P 1'
#
loop_
_entity.id
_entity.type
_entity.pdbx_description
1 polymer ?
#
loop_
_entity_poly.entity_id
_entity_poly.type
_entity_poly.pdbx_seq_one_letter_code
_entity_poly.pdbx_strand_id
1 'polypeptide(L)' 'MINKKNLNGVIWLLLILLLGMSFLINVTHYFNTKEIDLASSRCYEKGGSVILKIYNNLTSEYYFTCKEK' A
#
# COMPACT_ATOMS: atom_id res chain seq x y z
N MET A 1 19.83 -33.59 7.66
CA MET A 1 20.18 -33.52 6.23
C MET A 1 18.91 -33.22 5.44
N ILE A 2 18.70 -31.98 5.02
CA ILE A 2 17.49 -31.61 4.25
C ILE A 2 17.60 -32.26 2.87
N ASN A 3 16.64 -33.12 2.52
CA ASN A 3 16.63 -33.78 1.22
C ASN A 3 16.46 -32.73 0.12
N LYS A 4 17.29 -32.75 -0.94
CA LYS A 4 17.30 -31.71 -2.00
C LYS A 4 15.91 -31.50 -2.63
N LYS A 5 15.11 -32.57 -2.74
CA LYS A 5 13.73 -32.51 -3.23
C LYS A 5 12.80 -31.70 -2.31
N ASN A 6 12.96 -31.84 -0.99
CA ASN A 6 12.16 -31.11 0.01
C ASN A 6 12.63 -29.65 0.12
N LEU A 7 13.93 -29.38 -0.04
CA LEU A 7 14.47 -28.03 -0.07
C LEU A 7 13.87 -27.21 -1.22
N ASN A 8 13.76 -27.80 -2.42
CA ASN A 8 13.18 -27.13 -3.58
C ASN A 8 11.71 -26.75 -3.36
N GLY A 9 10.92 -27.63 -2.73
CA GLY A 9 9.52 -27.34 -2.39
C GLY A 9 9.38 -26.18 -1.40
N VAL A 10 10.24 -26.13 -0.37
CA VAL A 10 10.26 -25.03 0.60
C VAL A 10 10.62 -23.69 -0.07
N ILE A 11 11.58 -23.68 -0.99
CA ILE A 11 11.96 -22.48 -1.75
C ILE A 11 10.79 -21.96 -2.58
N TRP A 12 10.07 -22.85 -3.28
CA TRP A 12 8.89 -22.47 -4.05
C TRP A 12 7.77 -21.88 -3.19
N LEU A 13 7.51 -22.48 -2.03
CA LEU A 13 6.52 -21.95 -1.10
C LEU A 13 6.90 -20.55 -0.60
N LEU A 14 8.19 -20.33 -0.28
CA LEU A 14 8.69 -19.02 0.12
C LEU A 14 8.55 -17.99 -1.00
N LEU A 15 8.85 -18.36 -2.25
CA LEU A 15 8.69 -17.48 -3.41
C LEU A 15 7.23 -17.07 -3.62
N ILE A 16 6.29 -18.02 -3.55
CA ILE A 16 4.87 -17.74 -3.68
C ILE A 16 4.40 -16.81 -2.57
N LEU A 17 4.83 -17.05 -1.33
CA LEU A 17 4.50 -16.20 -0.19
C LEU A 17 5.03 -14.77 -0.39
N LEU A 18 6.28 -14.63 -0.83
CA LEU A 18 6.89 -13.32 -1.13
C LEU A 18 6.15 -12.57 -2.24
N LEU A 19 5.79 -13.27 -3.32
CA LEU A 19 5.02 -12.69 -4.42
C LEU A 19 3.62 -12.27 -3.95
N GLY A 20 2.94 -13.10 -3.15
CA GLY A 20 1.64 -12.77 -2.58
C GLY A 20 1.68 -11.54 -1.69
N MET A 21 2.65 -11.47 -0.77
CA MET A 21 2.82 -10.31 0.11
C MET A 21 3.16 -9.04 -0.68
N SER A 22 4.06 -9.14 -1.66
CA SER A 22 4.40 -8.02 -2.54
C SER A 22 3.18 -7.53 -3.32
N PHE A 23 2.40 -8.45 -3.89
CA PHE A 23 1.17 -8.11 -4.59
C PHE A 23 0.17 -7.38 -3.69
N LEU A 24 -0.08 -7.88 -2.48
CA LEU A 24 -0.98 -7.24 -1.52
C LEU A 24 -0.52 -5.82 -1.17
N ILE A 25 0.76 -5.63 -0.86
CA ILE A 25 1.33 -4.31 -0.55
C ILE A 25 1.12 -3.33 -1.71
N ASN A 26 1.42 -3.76 -2.94
CA ASN A 26 1.26 -2.91 -4.12
C ASN A 26 -0.20 -2.56 -4.40
N VAL A 27 -1.12 -3.51 -4.22
CA VAL A 27 -2.56 -3.29 -4.38
C VAL A 27 -3.06 -2.28 -3.36
N THR A 28 -2.73 -2.45 -2.07
CA THR A 28 -3.10 -1.50 -1.02
C THR A 28 -2.54 -0.10 -1.31
N HIS A 29 -1.27 0.00 -1.69
CA HIS A 29 -0.65 1.28 -2.04
C HIS A 29 -1.35 1.97 -3.22
N TYR A 30 -1.67 1.22 -4.27
CA TYR A 30 -2.38 1.75 -5.44
C TYR A 30 -3.76 2.31 -5.05
N PHE A 31 -4.56 1.57 -4.29
CA PHE A 31 -5.89 2.02 -3.88
C PHE A 31 -5.83 3.22 -2.93
N ASN A 32 -4.93 3.21 -1.94
CA ASN A 32 -4.76 4.35 -1.03
C ASN A 32 -4.36 5.62 -1.78
N THR A 33 -3.45 5.50 -2.76
CA THR A 33 -3.05 6.63 -3.61
C THR A 33 -4.24 7.19 -4.39
N LYS A 34 -5.06 6.32 -5.00
CA LYS A 34 -6.27 6.73 -5.73
C LYS A 34 -7.31 7.38 -4.83
N GLU A 35 -7.48 6.89 -3.61
CA GLU A 35 -8.38 7.47 -2.62
C GLU A 35 -7.92 8.88 -2.23
N ILE A 36 -6.63 9.05 -1.90
CA ILE A 36 -6.04 10.34 -1.55
C ILE A 36 -6.19 11.33 -2.70
N ASP A 37 -5.90 10.93 -3.94
CA ASP A 37 -6.03 11.79 -5.12
C ASP A 37 -7.47 12.28 -5.30
N LEU A 38 -8.44 11.37 -5.16
CA LEU A 38 -9.86 11.69 -5.30
C LEU A 38 -10.33 12.63 -4.18
N ALA A 39 -9.96 12.32 -2.93
CA ALA A 39 -10.32 13.13 -1.76
C ALA A 39 -9.66 14.52 -1.83
N SER A 40 -8.41 14.59 -2.29
CA SER A 40 -7.68 15.84 -2.50
C SER A 40 -8.36 16.71 -3.55
N SER A 41 -8.70 16.12 -4.70
CA SER A 41 -9.37 16.83 -5.79
C SER A 41 -10.67 17.46 -5.31
N ARG A 42 -11.52 16.69 -4.61
CA ARG A 42 -12.77 17.19 -4.03
C ARG A 42 -12.56 18.29 -2.97
N CYS A 43 -11.50 18.17 -2.17
CA CYS A 43 -11.15 19.20 -1.18
C CYS A 43 -10.81 20.53 -1.86
N TYR A 44 -9.98 20.48 -2.91
CA TYR A 44 -9.59 21.65 -3.68
C TYR A 44 -10.76 22.28 -4.45
N GLU A 45 -11.65 21.46 -5.01
CA GLU A 45 -12.89 21.94 -5.68
C GLU A 45 -13.79 22.75 -4.74
N LYS A 46 -13.81 22.40 -3.44
CA LYS A 46 -14.53 23.14 -2.40
C LYS A 46 -13.76 24.35 -1.85
N GLY A 47 -12.58 24.66 -2.40
CA GLY A 47 -11.72 25.74 -1.93
C GLY A 47 -11.02 25.46 -0.60
N GLY A 48 -11.01 24.21 -0.15
CA GLY A 48 -10.29 23.77 1.04
C GLY A 48 -8.80 23.54 0.78
N SER A 49 -8.05 23.24 1.84
CA SER A 49 -6.64 22.90 1.81
C SER A 49 -6.40 21.49 2.33
N VAL A 50 -5.67 20.68 1.57
CA VAL A 50 -5.35 19.30 1.94
C VAL A 50 -4.17 19.28 2.93
N ILE A 51 -4.32 18.53 4.01
CA ILE A 51 -3.24 18.16 4.92
C ILE A 51 -3.08 16.64 4.83
N LEU A 52 -2.02 16.19 4.16
CA LEU A 52 -1.65 14.79 4.04
C LEU A 52 -0.35 14.54 4.80
N LYS A 53 -0.31 13.49 5.62
CA LYS A 53 0.89 12.98 6.27
C LYS A 53 1.03 11.49 5.99
N ILE A 54 2.13 11.09 5.37
CA ILE A 54 2.46 9.68 5.16
C ILE A 54 3.34 9.25 6.32
N TYR A 55 2.87 8.30 7.13
CA TYR A 55 3.63 7.76 8.26
C TYR A 55 4.50 6.58 7.83
N ASN A 56 4.02 5.76 6.90
CA ASN A 56 4.76 4.61 6.40
C ASN A 56 4.41 4.29 4.93
N ASN A 57 5.42 4.34 4.06
CA ASN A 57 5.25 4.11 2.62
C ASN A 57 5.01 2.63 2.28
N LEU A 58 5.50 1.69 3.11
CA LEU A 58 5.35 0.26 2.89
C LEU A 58 3.96 -0.23 3.26
N THR A 59 3.44 0.18 4.42
CA THR A 59 2.09 -0.17 4.87
C THR A 59 1.04 0.78 4.30
N SER A 60 1.46 1.81 3.55
CA SER A 60 0.60 2.87 3.04
C SER A 60 -0.22 3.52 4.16
N GLU A 61 0.39 3.69 5.33
CA GLU A 61 -0.24 4.32 6.49
C GLU A 61 -0.15 5.84 6.34
N TYR A 62 -1.30 6.50 6.34
CA TYR A 62 -1.41 7.94 6.16
C TYR A 62 -2.49 8.55 7.04
N TYR A 63 -2.37 9.86 7.24
CA TYR A 63 -3.41 10.73 7.75
C TYR A 63 -3.78 11.73 6.67
N PHE A 64 -5.07 11.84 6.39
CA PHE A 64 -5.63 12.79 5.44
C PHE A 64 -6.69 13.64 6.13
N THR A 65 -6.64 14.95 5.92
CA THR A 65 -7.74 15.85 6.27
C THR A 65 -7.87 16.98 5.26
N CYS A 66 -9.11 17.43 5.05
CA CYS A 66 -9.43 18.61 4.27
C CYS A 66 -9.78 19.74 5.24
N LYS A 67 -8.96 20.78 5.28
CA LYS A 67 -9.27 21.99 6.04
C LYS A 67 -10.18 22.87 5.18
N GLU A 68 -11.44 22.97 5.59
CA GLU A 68 -12.40 23.92 5.00
C GLU A 68 -11.94 25.36 5.27
N LYS A 69 -12.36 26.26 4.39
CA LYS A 69 -11.93 27.66 4.38
C LYS A 69 -12.61 28.48 5.48
#